data_AF-A0A2E8V102-F1
#
_entry.id   AF-A0A2E8V102-F1
#
_cell.length_a   1.000
_cell.length_b   1.000
_cell.length_c   1.000
_cell.angle_alpha   90.00
_cell.angle_beta   90.00
_cell.angle_gamma   90.00
#
_symmetry.space_group_name_H-M   'P 1'
#
loop_
_entity.id
_entity.type
_entity.pdbx_description
1 polymer ?
#
loop_
_entity_poly.entity_id
_entity_poly.type
_entity_poly.pdbx_seq_one_letter_code
_entity_poly.pdbx_strand_id
1 'polypeptide(L)' 'MVDEMEYPALWYGLWFVISFCGVMTWYLRNFTQRVQLTRFIALLGVVSMISMVLWTFIEF' A
#
# COMPACT_ATOMS: atom_id res chain seq x y z
N MET A 1 -28.38 13.01 3.59
CA MET A 1 -28.03 11.97 2.60
C MET A 1 -26.67 12.39 2.10
N VAL A 2 -25.60 11.72 2.55
CA VAL A 2 -24.21 12.08 2.19
C VAL A 2 -23.93 11.51 0.81
N ASP A 3 -23.37 12.36 -0.04
CA ASP A 3 -23.37 12.30 -1.50
C ASP A 3 -22.69 11.07 -2.15
N GLU A 4 -23.31 10.62 -3.24
CA GLU A 4 -22.95 9.46 -4.08
C GLU A 4 -21.72 9.66 -4.99
N MET A 5 -20.58 10.09 -4.43
CA MET A 5 -19.27 10.10 -5.12
C MET A 5 -18.11 9.59 -4.25
N GLU A 6 -18.41 8.90 -3.15
CA GLU A 6 -17.37 8.34 -2.28
C GLU A 6 -16.97 6.93 -2.75
N TYR A 7 -15.79 6.82 -3.39
CA TYR A 7 -15.08 5.54 -3.45
C TYR A 7 -15.02 4.94 -2.04
N PRO A 8 -15.16 3.61 -1.89
CA PRO A 8 -15.29 2.98 -0.59
C PRO A 8 -14.18 3.44 0.35
N ALA A 9 -14.49 3.78 1.60
CA ALA A 9 -13.51 4.33 2.56
C ALA A 9 -12.23 3.47 2.70
N LEU A 10 -12.38 2.16 2.48
CA LEU A 10 -11.32 1.17 2.41
C LEU A 10 -10.33 1.39 1.24
N TRP A 11 -10.75 2.01 0.13
CA TRP A 11 -9.91 2.41 -1.01
C TRP A 11 -8.88 3.45 -0.58
N TYR A 12 -9.29 4.49 0.13
CA TYR A 12 -8.37 5.48 0.70
C TYR A 12 -7.41 4.88 1.74
N GLY A 13 -7.89 3.91 2.53
CA GLY A 13 -7.05 3.14 3.45
C GLY A 13 -5.92 2.39 2.75
N LEU A 14 -6.19 1.76 1.60
CA LEU A 14 -5.17 1.07 0.82
C LEU A 14 -4.13 2.02 0.21
N TRP A 15 -4.54 3.20 -0.26
CA TRP A 15 -3.60 4.24 -0.74
C TRP A 15 -2.64 4.69 0.36
N PHE A 16 -3.15 4.86 1.58
CA PHE A 16 -2.32 5.20 2.73
C PHE A 16 -1.30 4.09 3.03
N VAL A 17 -1.72 2.82 3.00
CA VAL A 17 -0.83 1.67 3.22
C VAL A 17 0.24 1.58 2.13
N ILE A 18 -0.11 1.82 0.86
CA ILE A 18 0.84 1.83 -0.26
C ILE A 18 1.89 2.94 -0.07
N SER A 19 1.46 4.17 0.21
CA SER A 19 2.36 5.31 0.45
C SER A 19 3.26 5.07 1.64
N PHE A 20 2.70 4.60 2.76
CA PHE A 20 3.44 4.24 3.96
C PHE A 20 4.50 3.18 3.66
N CYS A 21 4.16 2.14 2.91
CA CYS A 21 5.10 1.07 2.57
C CYS A 21 6.23 1.54 1.64
N GLY A 22 5.95 2.46 0.72
CA GLY A 22 6.95 3.12 -0.11
C GLY A 22 7.96 3.91 0.73
N VAL A 23 7.48 4.75 1.65
CA VAL A 23 8.33 5.53 2.57
C VAL A 23 9.14 4.62 3.49
N MET A 24 8.51 3.55 4.00
CA MET A 24 9.15 2.59 4.89
C MET A 24 10.24 1.77 4.18
N THR A 25 10.03 1.42 2.90
CA THR A 25 11.04 0.76 2.04
C THR A 25 12.23 1.70 1.76
N TRP A 26 11.96 2.98 1.49
CA TRP A 26 13.01 3.99 1.31
C TRP A 26 13.79 4.25 2.60
N TYR A 27 13.09 4.36 3.74
CA TYR A 27 13.69 4.56 5.05
C TYR A 27 14.60 3.39 5.46
N LEU A 28 14.13 2.14 5.29
CA LEU A 28 14.96 0.97 5.59
C LEU A 28 16.18 0.89 4.67
N ARG A 29 16.04 1.20 3.38
CA ARG A 29 17.16 1.21 2.43
C ARG A 29 18.20 2.29 2.77
N ASN A 30 17.75 3.46 3.23
CA ASN A 30 18.64 4.59 3.50
C ASN A 30 19.33 4.49 4.87
N PHE A 31 18.65 3.97 5.90
CA PHE A 31 19.17 3.96 7.28
C PHE A 31 19.59 2.59 7.81
N THR A 32 19.35 1.48 7.10
CA THR A 32 19.58 0.13 7.65
C THR A 32 20.13 -0.85 6.61
N GLN A 33 21.34 -1.38 6.85
CA GLN A 33 21.96 -2.47 6.07
C GLN A 33 21.33 -3.87 6.34
N ARG A 34 20.20 -3.95 7.04
CA ARG A 34 19.53 -5.22 7.38
C ARG A 34 18.55 -5.64 6.29
N VAL A 35 19.09 -6.28 5.26
CA VAL A 35 18.39 -6.74 4.06
C VAL A 35 17.14 -7.60 4.34
N GLN A 36 17.12 -8.36 5.43
CA GLN A 36 15.97 -9.20 5.81
C GLN A 36 14.71 -8.39 6.13
N LEU A 37 14.82 -7.36 6.96
CA LEU A 37 13.66 -6.54 7.36
C LEU A 37 13.14 -5.73 6.17
N THR A 38 14.05 -5.27 5.30
CA THR A 38 13.72 -4.59 4.04
C THR A 38 12.90 -5.48 3.13
N ARG A 39 13.20 -6.78 3.11
CA ARG A 39 12.48 -7.76 2.27
C ARG A 39 11.06 -8.00 2.77
N PHE A 40 10.83 -8.05 4.08
CA PHE A 40 9.48 -8.17 4.66
C PHE A 40 8.62 -6.94 4.36
N ILE A 41 9.17 -5.73 4.51
CA ILE A 41 8.44 -4.49 4.24
C ILE A 41 8.16 -4.35 2.74
N ALA A 42 9.13 -4.64 1.89
CA ALA A 42 8.92 -4.64 0.44
C ALA A 42 7.82 -5.64 0.01
N LEU A 43 7.76 -6.83 0.61
CA LEU A 43 6.69 -7.81 0.34
C LEU A 43 5.32 -7.29 0.78
N LEU A 44 5.22 -6.65 1.95
CA LEU A 44 3.95 -6.05 2.41
C LEU A 44 3.44 -4.98 1.44
N GLY A 45 4.33 -4.16 0.88
CA GLY A 45 3.96 -3.13 -0.10
C GLY A 45 3.54 -3.71 -1.43
N VAL A 46 4.22 -4.78 -1.89
CA VAL A 46 3.83 -5.49 -3.11
C VAL A 46 2.47 -6.16 -2.94
N VAL A 47 2.20 -6.78 -1.79
CA VAL A 47 0.89 -7.38 -1.48
C VAL A 47 -0.19 -6.29 -1.46
N SER A 48 0.06 -5.12 -0.84
CA SER A 48 -0.92 -4.04 -0.82
C SER A 48 -1.18 -3.45 -2.22
N MET A 49 -0.14 -3.33 -3.07
CA MET A 49 -0.30 -2.92 -4.47
C MET A 49 -1.12 -3.94 -5.26
N ILE A 50 -0.85 -5.24 -5.11
CA ILE A 50 -1.60 -6.30 -5.81
C ILE A 50 -3.05 -6.32 -5.36
N SER A 51 -3.33 -6.17 -4.06
CA SER A 51 -4.70 -6.08 -3.54
C SER A 51 -5.47 -4.90 -4.13
N MET A 52 -4.82 -3.74 -4.29
CA MET A 52 -5.45 -2.57 -4.92
C MET A 52 -5.76 -2.79 -6.40
N VAL A 53 -4.81 -3.37 -7.15
CA VAL A 53 -4.99 -3.66 -8.58
C VAL A 53 -6.11 -4.68 -8.77
N LEU A 54 -6.10 -5.79 -8.02
CA LEU A 54 -7.16 -6.80 -8.08
C LEU A 54 -8.52 -6.22 -7.75
N TRP A 55 -8.62 -5.36 -6.73
CA TRP A 55 -9.89 -4.74 -6.38
C TRP A 55 -10.37 -3.78 -7.47
N THR A 56 -9.48 -2.97 -8.02
CA THR A 56 -9.81 -2.08 -9.15
C THR A 56 -10.32 -2.89 -10.35
N PHE A 57 -9.72 -4.06 -10.65
CA PHE A 57 -10.17 -4.96 -11.72
C PHE A 57 -11.47 -5.74 -11.44
N ILE A 58 -11.89 -5.84 -10.17
CA ILE A 58 -13.15 -6.50 -9.79
C ILE A 58 -14.30 -5.49 -9.78
N GLU A 59 -14.03 -4.25 -9.34
CA GLU A 59 -15.01 -3.18 -9.18
C GLU A 59 -15.28 -2.42 -10.50
N PHE A 60 -14.31 -2.39 -11.44
CA PHE A 60 -14.45 -1.84 -12.79
C PHE A 60 -14.60 -2.94 -13.85
#